data_AF-A0A450Z213-F1
#
_entry.id   AF-A0A450Z213-F1
#
_cell.length_a   1.000
_cell.length_b   1.000
_cell.length_c   1.000
_cell.angle_alpha   90.00
_cell.angle_beta   90.00
_cell.angle_gamma   90.00
#
_symmetry.space_group_name_H-M   'P 1'
#
loop_
_entity.id
_entity.type
_entity.pdbx_description
1 polymer ?
#
loop_
_entity_poly.entity_id
_entity_poly.type
_entity_poly.pdbx_seq_one_letter_code
_entity_poly.pdbx_strand_id
1 'polypeptide(L)' 'HRPLLLNWFRAKAQFSSGIVEGLNNKAKLTTRKAYGFRTYHSAEIALYHALGNLPVPESTHKLF' A
#
# COMPACT_ATOMS: atom_id res chain seq x y z
N HIS A 1 2.93 -4.68 27.77
CA HIS A 1 2.49 -5.41 26.55
C HIS A 1 1.19 -6.22 26.70
N ARG A 2 0.94 -6.92 27.82
CA ARG A 2 -0.30 -7.69 28.06
C ARG A 2 -1.66 -6.94 27.82
N PRO A 3 -1.81 -5.63 28.14
CA PRO A 3 -3.08 -4.93 27.88
C PRO A 3 -3.36 -4.66 26.40
N LEU A 4 -2.34 -4.54 25.54
CA LEU A 4 -2.52 -4.33 24.09
C LEU A 4 -3.05 -5.60 23.39
N LEU A 5 -2.66 -6.79 23.85
CA LEU A 5 -3.19 -8.07 23.36
C LEU A 5 -4.69 -8.22 23.64
N LEU A 6 -5.16 -7.73 24.79
CA LEU A 6 -6.57 -7.78 25.16
C LEU A 6 -7.44 -6.82 24.34
N ASN A 7 -6.86 -5.81 23.68
CA ASN A 7 -7.63 -4.88 22.84
C ASN A 7 -8.26 -5.57 21.64
N TRP A 8 -7.59 -6.57 21.05
CA TRP A 8 -8.15 -7.36 19.95
C TRP A 8 -9.41 -8.13 20.36
N PHE A 9 -9.39 -8.75 21.55
CA PHE A 9 -10.53 -9.47 22.10
C PHE A 9 -11.66 -8.53 22.55
N ARG A 10 -11.32 -7.37 23.11
CA ARG A 10 -12.29 -6.34 23.51
C ARG A 10 -12.98 -5.68 22.32
N ALA A 11 -12.26 -5.49 21.22
CA ALA A 11 -12.78 -4.90 19.99
C ALA A 11 -13.67 -5.85 19.17
N LYS A 12 -13.82 -7.14 19.53
CA LYS A 12 -14.76 -8.10 18.89
C LYS A 12 -14.76 -8.06 17.34
N ALA A 13 -13.60 -7.98 16.70
CA ALA A 13 -13.48 -7.84 15.23
C ALA A 13 -14.19 -6.61 14.63
N GLN A 14 -14.42 -5.55 15.41
CA GLN A 14 -14.99 -4.27 14.95
C GLN A 14 -14.19 -3.62 13.82
N PHE A 15 -12.89 -3.93 13.71
CA PHE A 15 -12.04 -3.46 12.63
C PHE A 15 -11.80 -4.61 11.65
N SER A 16 -12.22 -4.42 10.41
CA SER A 16 -11.91 -5.37 9.32
C SER A 16 -10.43 -5.29 8.96
N SER A 17 -9.71 -6.40 9.08
CA SER A 17 -8.34 -6.53 8.57
C SER A 17 -8.25 -6.41 7.04
N GLY A 18 -9.38 -6.49 6.33
CA GLY A 18 -9.40 -6.47 4.86
C GLY A 18 -8.82 -5.20 4.25
N ILE A 19 -8.96 -4.05 4.93
CA ILE A 19 -8.36 -2.79 4.47
C ILE A 19 -6.82 -2.87 4.55
N VAL A 20 -6.29 -3.41 5.66
CA VAL A 20 -4.85 -3.57 5.88
C VAL A 20 -4.26 -4.61 4.93
N GLU A 21 -4.96 -5.73 4.72
CA GLU A 21 -4.55 -6.75 3.75
C GLU A 21 -4.56 -6.22 2.31
N GLY A 22 -5.59 -5.46 1.93
CA GLY A 22 -5.65 -4.80 0.63
C GLY A 22 -4.49 -3.85 0.41
N LEU A 23 -4.17 -3.03 1.43
CA LEU A 23 -3.04 -2.10 1.38
C LEU A 23 -1.69 -2.83 1.28
N ASN A 24 -1.49 -3.90 2.05
CA ASN A 24 -0.29 -4.73 2.00
C ASN A 24 -0.10 -5.39 0.63
N ASN A 25 -1.19 -5.92 0.05
CA ASN A 25 -1.15 -6.50 -1.29
C ASN A 25 -0.80 -5.45 -2.36
N LYS A 26 -1.37 -4.25 -2.25
CA LYS A 26 -1.05 -3.12 -3.15
C LYS A 26 0.42 -2.74 -3.08
N ALA A 27 0.97 -2.59 -1.86
CA ALA A 27 2.38 -2.29 -1.67
C ALA A 27 3.30 -3.37 -2.27
N LYS A 28 3.00 -4.66 -2.01
CA LYS A 28 3.77 -5.80 -2.54
C LYS A 28 3.79 -5.82 -4.08
N LEU A 29 2.64 -5.58 -4.71
CA LEU A 29 2.53 -5.54 -6.17
C LEU A 29 3.35 -4.37 -6.75
N THR A 30 3.23 -3.18 -6.17
CA THR A 30 3.95 -1.99 -6.61
C THR A 30 5.47 -2.18 -6.51
N THR A 31 5.96 -2.70 -5.40
CA THR A 31 7.40 -2.99 -5.24
C THR A 31 7.90 -3.98 -6.29
N ARG A 32 7.11 -5.01 -6.61
CA ARG A 32 7.46 -5.98 -7.67
C ARG A 32 7.51 -5.33 -9.06
N LYS A 33 6.58 -4.41 -9.37
CA LYS A 33 6.59 -3.65 -10.63
C LYS A 33 7.81 -2.72 -10.72
N ALA A 34 8.15 -2.05 -9.62
CA ALA A 34 9.27 -1.13 -9.56
C ALA A 34 10.65 -1.83 -9.61
N TYR A 35 10.70 -3.13 -9.30
CA TYR A 35 11.94 -3.93 -9.31
C TYR A 35 12.69 -3.87 -10.65
N GLY A 36 11.99 -3.72 -11.78
CA GLY A 36 12.60 -3.60 -13.10
C GLY A 36 13.53 -2.39 -13.26
N PHE A 37 13.32 -1.32 -12.49
CA PHE A 37 14.14 -0.11 -12.52
C PHE A 37 15.43 -0.22 -11.69
N ARG A 38 15.57 -1.26 -10.86
CA ARG A 38 16.79 -1.60 -10.09
C ARG A 38 17.35 -0.49 -9.19
N THR A 39 16.55 0.53 -8.85
CA THR A 39 16.94 1.57 -7.90
C THR A 39 15.91 1.69 -6.79
N TYR A 40 16.40 2.00 -5.59
CA TYR A 40 15.53 2.27 -4.43
C TYR A 40 14.65 3.50 -4.65
N HIS A 41 15.19 4.52 -5.31
CA HIS A 41 14.47 5.75 -5.61
C HIS A 41 13.22 5.51 -6.49
N SER A 42 13.33 4.66 -7.51
CA SER A 42 12.17 4.29 -8.34
C SER A 42 11.11 3.51 -7.54
N ALA A 43 11.52 2.64 -6.61
CA ALA A 43 10.58 1.92 -5.75
C ALA A 43 9.86 2.86 -4.76
N GLU A 44 10.58 3.83 -4.20
CA GLU A 44 10.04 4.85 -3.32
C GLU A 44 8.99 5.71 -4.04
N ILE A 45 9.31 6.27 -5.21
CA ILE A 45 8.37 7.06 -6.03
C ILE A 45 7.13 6.23 -6.38
N ALA A 46 7.31 4.98 -6.84
CA ALA A 46 6.19 4.11 -7.19
C ALA A 46 5.26 3.84 -5.99
N LEU A 47 5.83 3.63 -4.80
CA LEU A 47 5.05 3.45 -3.57
C LEU A 47 4.29 4.72 -3.17
N TYR A 48 4.91 5.91 -3.26
CA TYR A 48 4.22 7.16 -2.98
C TYR A 48 3.03 7.37 -3.91
N HIS A 49 3.18 7.17 -5.23
CA HIS A 49 2.06 7.32 -6.16
C HIS A 49 0.97 6.26 -5.93
N ALA A 50 1.35 5.01 -5.70
CA ALA A 50 0.38 3.91 -5.54
C ALA A 50 -0.40 4.00 -4.22
N LEU A 51 0.22 4.44 -3.13
CA LEU A 51 -0.40 4.49 -1.80
C LEU A 51 -0.98 5.88 -1.48
N GLY A 52 -0.32 6.94 -1.92
CA GLY A 52 -0.67 8.33 -1.63
C GLY A 52 -1.59 9.00 -2.65
N ASN A 53 -1.91 8.33 -3.76
CA ASN A 53 -2.76 8.87 -4.84
C ASN A 53 -2.30 10.27 -5.30
N LEU A 54 -0.97 10.45 -5.40
CA LEU A 54 -0.37 11.72 -5.82
C LEU A 54 -0.78 12.07 -7.26
N PRO A 55 -0.91 13.36 -7.59
CA PRO A 55 -1.23 13.80 -8.93
C PRO A 55 -0.20 13.25 -9.92
N VAL A 56 -0.71 12.69 -11.01
CA VAL A 56 0.08 12.13 -12.10
C VAL A 56 0.03 13.13 -13.25
N PRO A 57 1.13 13.33 -14.01
CA PRO A 57 1.11 14.21 -15.17
C PRO A 57 -0.01 13.82 -16.16
N GLU A 58 -0.64 14.84 -16.77
CA GLU A 58 -1.58 14.68 -17.87
C GLU A 58 -0.89 13.92 -19.02
N SER A 59 -1.34 12.70 -19.29
CA SER A 59 -0.84 11.91 -20.42
C SER A 59 -1.77 12.07 -21.62
N THR A 60 -1.19 12.32 -22.80
CA THR A 60 -1.94 12.40 -24.06
C THR A 60 -2.67 11.10 -24.39
N HIS A 61 -2.15 9.96 -23.90
CA HIS A 61 -2.75 8.65 -24.06
C HIS A 61 -3.07 8.05 -22.70
N LYS A 62 -4.33 7.67 -22.50
CA LYS A 62 -4.76 6.81 -21.39
C LYS A 62 -4.71 5.37 -21.88
N LEU A 63 -3.73 4.61 -21.39
CA LEU A 63 -3.68 3.17 -21.61
C LEU A 63 -4.53 2.54 -20.49
N PHE A 64 -5.66 1.96 -20.89
CA PHE A 64 -6.63 1.31 -20.00
C PHE A 64 -6.12 -0.04 -19.50
#